data_AF-A0A257H6H1-F1
#
_entry.id   AF-A0A257H6H1-F1
#
_cell.length_a   1.000
_cell.length_b   1.000
_cell.length_c   1.000
_cell.angle_alpha   90.00
_cell.angle_beta   90.00
_cell.angle_gamma   90.00
#
_symmetry.space_group_name_H-M   'P 1'
#
loop_
_entity.id
_entity.type
_entity.pdbx_description
1 polymer ?
#
loop_
_entity_poly.entity_id
_entity_poly.type
_entity_poly.pdbx_seq_one_letter_code
_entity_poly.pdbx_strand_id
1 'polypeptide(L)'
;MILRLVSISIWVFSLAVLKAEETLVFRDLFNGKDLSGWVDVNTSPQNWTVKDGLLVCSGKPIGVMRSEKQYENFILEIEWRHMQAGGNSGVFVWSEGQPPAKGPLPKGMEVQMLELEWPKLNPEADGQPRHPGFVSGELFGANGLTATPDHPRGERSMSTEMRCKGKGEWNTYVVVCVDGVIKLSINGKFVNGMREASVRKGYLCLESEGSEIHFRKIRLMELPGGNATSEQTAPVVEK
;
A
#
# COMPACT_ATOMS: atom_id res chain seq x y z
N MET A 1 -11.33 79.30 -19.86
CA MET A 1 -11.50 78.23 -18.85
C MET A 1 -11.25 76.90 -19.55
N ILE A 2 -10.02 76.37 -19.51
CA ILE A 2 -9.62 75.15 -20.24
C ILE A 2 -9.37 74.07 -19.19
N LEU A 3 -10.24 73.06 -19.13
CA LEU A 3 -10.11 71.91 -18.24
C LEU A 3 -9.17 70.88 -18.90
N ARG A 4 -8.02 70.60 -18.29
CA ARG A 4 -7.15 69.48 -18.67
C ARG A 4 -7.59 68.22 -17.92
N LEU A 5 -8.10 67.23 -18.65
CA LEU A 5 -8.34 65.88 -18.15
C LEU A 5 -6.99 65.15 -18.03
N VAL A 6 -6.63 64.74 -16.81
CA VAL A 6 -5.51 63.84 -16.54
C VAL A 6 -6.05 62.42 -16.57
N SER A 7 -5.64 61.62 -17.54
CA SER A 7 -5.95 60.19 -17.60
C SER A 7 -5.02 59.43 -16.68
N ILE A 8 -5.56 58.76 -15.66
CA ILE A 8 -4.82 57.89 -14.74
C ILE A 8 -5.00 56.46 -15.23
N SER A 9 -3.96 55.89 -15.83
CA SER A 9 -3.95 54.47 -16.21
C SER A 9 -3.57 53.63 -14.98
N ILE A 10 -4.53 52.86 -14.47
CA ILE A 10 -4.32 51.89 -13.39
C ILE A 10 -3.76 50.61 -14.02
N TRP A 11 -2.52 50.29 -13.72
CA TRP A 11 -1.88 49.02 -14.11
C TRP A 11 -2.21 47.96 -13.06
N VAL A 12 -3.10 47.03 -13.41
CA VAL A 12 -3.38 45.84 -12.59
C VAL A 12 -2.26 44.84 -12.84
N PHE A 13 -1.29 44.77 -11.92
CA PHE A 13 -0.32 43.69 -11.89
C PHE A 13 -1.03 42.41 -11.43
N SER A 14 -1.29 41.51 -12.37
CA SER A 14 -1.73 40.15 -12.06
C SER A 14 -0.56 39.42 -11.43
N LEU A 15 -0.60 39.19 -10.11
CA LEU A 15 0.34 38.29 -9.43
C LEU A 15 0.05 36.87 -9.93
N ALA A 16 0.83 36.41 -10.91
CA ALA A 16 0.90 35.00 -11.23
C ALA A 16 1.54 34.29 -10.03
N VAL A 17 0.72 33.62 -9.22
CA VAL A 17 1.22 32.66 -8.23
C VAL A 17 1.79 31.49 -9.01
N LEU A 18 3.11 31.47 -9.18
CA LEU A 18 3.83 30.32 -9.70
C LEU A 18 3.60 29.16 -8.72
N LYS A 19 2.76 28.20 -9.11
CA LYS A 19 2.64 26.91 -8.43
C LYS A 19 4.02 26.25 -8.58
N ALA A 20 4.76 26.11 -7.48
CA ALA A 20 6.03 25.41 -7.50
C ALA A 20 5.80 23.99 -8.04
N GLU A 21 6.58 23.59 -9.03
CA GLU A 21 6.56 22.23 -9.55
C GLU A 21 6.97 21.29 -8.41
N GLU A 22 6.05 20.45 -7.95
CA GLU A 22 6.34 19.52 -6.86
C GLU A 22 7.43 18.54 -7.32
N THR A 23 8.63 18.69 -6.76
CA THR A 23 9.74 17.80 -7.06
C THR A 23 9.39 16.40 -6.53
N LEU A 24 9.58 15.39 -7.38
CA LEU A 24 9.41 13.98 -7.00
C LEU A 24 10.42 13.62 -5.92
N VAL A 25 9.93 13.32 -4.71
CA VAL A 25 10.75 12.94 -3.56
C VAL A 25 10.10 11.80 -2.80
N PHE A 26 10.91 10.89 -2.27
CA PHE A 26 10.42 9.92 -1.28
C PHE A 26 10.21 10.63 0.06
N ARG A 27 9.06 10.37 0.68
CA ARG A 27 8.72 10.79 2.03
C ARG A 27 8.51 9.56 2.90
N ASP A 28 9.09 9.58 4.09
CA ASP A 28 8.90 8.50 5.05
C ASP A 28 7.46 8.52 5.58
N LEU A 29 6.79 7.38 5.47
CA LEU A 29 5.49 7.13 6.09
C LEU A 29 5.64 6.57 7.50
N PHE A 30 6.81 6.06 7.87
CA PHE A 30 7.13 5.63 9.22
C PHE A 30 8.37 6.36 9.72
N ASN A 31 8.22 7.08 10.84
CA ASN A 31 9.25 7.97 11.37
C ASN A 31 10.28 7.28 12.29
N GLY A 32 10.13 5.97 12.54
CA GLY A 32 11.02 5.20 13.42
C GLY A 32 10.83 5.47 14.93
N LYS A 33 9.82 6.24 15.34
CA LYS A 33 9.63 6.70 16.72
C LYS A 33 8.24 6.37 17.26
N ASP A 34 7.20 6.60 16.47
CA ASP A 34 5.80 6.41 16.85
C ASP A 34 4.93 6.13 15.62
N LEU A 35 3.61 6.07 15.83
CA LEU A 35 2.62 5.78 14.79
C LEU A 35 2.03 7.06 14.16
N SER A 36 2.67 8.21 14.30
CA SER A 36 2.20 9.44 13.63
C SER A 36 2.10 9.21 12.11
N GLY A 37 0.96 9.59 11.53
CA GLY A 37 0.66 9.29 10.12
C GLY A 37 -0.08 7.97 9.88
N TRP A 38 -0.32 7.19 10.94
CA TRP A 38 -1.11 5.96 10.91
C TRP A 38 -2.32 6.05 11.84
N VAL A 39 -3.42 5.47 11.39
CA VAL A 39 -4.68 5.38 12.14
C VAL A 39 -4.98 3.90 12.34
N ASP A 40 -5.08 3.46 13.59
CA ASP A 40 -5.60 2.11 13.87
C ASP A 40 -7.07 2.01 13.43
N VAL A 41 -7.43 0.93 12.73
CA VAL A 41 -8.79 0.78 12.20
C VAL A 41 -9.60 -0.18 13.05
N ASN A 42 -9.06 -1.38 13.27
CA ASN A 42 -9.78 -2.45 13.94
C ASN A 42 -8.82 -3.44 14.60
N THR A 43 -7.71 -2.95 15.14
CA THR A 43 -6.79 -3.78 15.92
C THR A 43 -6.84 -3.41 17.41
N SER A 44 -5.75 -3.63 18.14
CA SER A 44 -5.60 -3.21 19.53
C SER A 44 -4.31 -2.41 19.69
N PRO A 45 -4.18 -1.59 20.75
CA PRO A 45 -2.94 -0.85 21.02
C PRO A 45 -1.71 -1.74 21.21
N GLN A 46 -1.88 -3.04 21.45
CA GLN A 46 -0.80 -4.01 21.59
C GLN A 46 -0.37 -4.61 20.25
N ASN A 47 -1.12 -4.40 19.16
CA ASN A 47 -0.76 -4.89 17.84
C ASN A 47 0.44 -4.14 17.30
N TRP A 48 0.40 -2.81 17.35
CA TRP A 48 1.37 -1.95 16.68
C TRP A 48 2.25 -1.26 17.70
N THR A 49 3.53 -1.60 17.69
CA THR A 49 4.52 -1.00 18.60
C THR A 49 5.75 -0.54 17.83
N VAL A 50 6.47 0.43 18.40
CA VAL A 50 7.77 0.84 17.88
C VAL A 50 8.86 0.36 18.82
N LYS A 51 9.78 -0.45 18.29
CA LYS A 51 10.89 -1.02 19.05
C LYS A 51 12.17 -0.94 18.23
N ASP A 52 13.21 -0.33 18.80
CA ASP A 52 14.53 -0.19 18.16
C ASP A 52 14.48 0.43 16.75
N GLY A 53 13.58 1.40 16.54
CA GLY A 53 13.36 2.05 15.24
C GLY A 53 12.59 1.20 14.22
N LEU A 54 12.06 0.04 14.63
CA LEU A 54 11.22 -0.84 13.82
C LEU A 54 9.76 -0.69 14.20
N LEU A 55 8.88 -0.76 13.22
CA LEU A 55 7.46 -0.97 13.45
C LEU A 55 7.23 -2.48 13.60
N VAL A 56 6.71 -2.90 14.75
CA VAL A 56 6.44 -4.30 15.08
C VAL A 56 4.94 -4.51 15.17
N CYS A 57 4.43 -5.45 14.38
CA CYS A 57 3.05 -5.91 14.44
C CYS A 57 3.01 -7.29 15.12
N SER A 58 2.13 -7.49 16.11
CA SER A 58 1.96 -8.80 16.77
C SER A 58 1.20 -9.83 15.94
N GLY A 59 0.41 -9.37 14.96
CA GLY A 59 -0.51 -10.19 14.16
C GLY A 59 -1.87 -10.47 14.82
N LYS A 60 -2.11 -10.06 16.08
CA LYS A 60 -3.35 -10.41 16.81
C LYS A 60 -3.92 -9.26 17.64
N PRO A 61 -5.24 -8.93 17.49
CA PRO A 61 -6.21 -9.51 16.53
C PRO A 61 -5.88 -9.27 15.06
N ILE A 62 -6.60 -9.98 14.18
CA ILE A 62 -6.55 -9.74 12.74
C ILE A 62 -7.23 -8.40 12.45
N GLY A 63 -6.61 -7.57 11.61
CA GLY A 63 -7.13 -6.28 11.20
C GLY A 63 -6.05 -5.43 10.54
N VAL A 64 -6.27 -4.13 10.45
CA VAL A 64 -5.32 -3.22 9.80
C VAL A 64 -5.13 -1.93 10.59
N MET A 65 -4.00 -1.27 10.34
CA MET A 65 -3.90 0.18 10.47
C MET A 65 -3.77 0.79 9.07
N ARG A 66 -4.22 2.03 8.90
CA ARG A 66 -4.23 2.73 7.62
C ARG A 66 -3.42 4.02 7.64
N SER A 67 -3.01 4.50 6.48
CA SER A 67 -2.49 5.85 6.32
C SER A 67 -3.57 6.90 6.60
N GLU A 68 -3.16 8.09 7.02
CA GLU A 68 -4.11 9.19 7.28
C GLU A 68 -4.83 9.69 6.03
N LYS A 69 -4.12 9.69 4.88
CA LYS A 69 -4.64 10.13 3.59
C LYS A 69 -4.63 9.01 2.56
N GLN A 70 -5.39 9.23 1.50
CA GLN A 70 -5.41 8.38 0.31
C GLN A 70 -4.29 8.78 -0.67
N TYR A 71 -3.83 7.79 -1.43
CA TYR A 71 -2.85 7.92 -2.50
C TYR A 71 -3.42 7.35 -3.80
N GLU A 72 -3.09 7.97 -4.92
CA GLU A 72 -3.50 7.53 -6.26
C GLU A 72 -2.31 6.91 -6.99
N ASN A 73 -1.46 7.75 -7.60
CA ASN A 73 -0.26 7.33 -8.30
C ASN A 73 0.96 7.50 -7.39
N PHE A 74 1.74 6.45 -7.20
CA PHE A 74 2.89 6.47 -6.31
C PHE A 74 3.88 5.33 -6.54
N ILE A 75 5.07 5.51 -5.98
CA ILE A 75 6.04 4.43 -5.76
C ILE A 75 6.19 4.25 -4.25
N LEU A 76 5.83 3.07 -3.73
CA LEU A 76 6.05 2.68 -2.34
C LEU A 76 7.30 1.80 -2.27
N GLU A 77 8.20 2.12 -1.33
CA GLU A 77 9.24 1.21 -0.88
C GLU A 77 8.93 0.81 0.56
N ILE A 78 9.01 -0.50 0.84
CA ILE A 78 8.76 -1.06 2.17
C ILE A 78 9.67 -2.25 2.40
N GLU A 79 10.33 -2.28 3.56
CA GLU A 79 11.08 -3.45 4.01
C GLU A 79 10.32 -4.17 5.12
N TRP A 80 10.26 -5.50 5.03
CA TRP A 80 9.51 -6.34 5.95
C TRP A 80 10.23 -7.66 6.23
N ARG A 81 9.92 -8.29 7.37
CA ARG A 81 10.32 -9.66 7.70
C ARG A 81 9.35 -10.32 8.66
N HIS A 82 9.07 -11.60 8.44
CA HIS A 82 8.35 -12.43 9.39
C HIS A 82 9.26 -12.98 10.47
N MET A 83 8.75 -13.10 11.69
CA MET A 83 9.49 -13.69 12.81
C MET A 83 9.11 -15.15 13.07
N GLN A 84 8.10 -15.67 12.37
CA GLN A 84 7.60 -17.04 12.48
C GLN A 84 7.52 -17.71 11.11
N ALA A 85 7.75 -19.02 11.07
CA ALA A 85 7.55 -19.80 9.84
C ALA A 85 6.06 -19.84 9.52
N GLY A 86 5.69 -19.66 8.25
CA GLY A 86 4.31 -19.55 7.82
C GLY A 86 3.57 -18.31 8.31
N GLY A 87 4.29 -17.23 8.66
CA GLY A 87 3.66 -15.95 8.99
C GLY A 87 2.87 -15.36 7.82
N ASN A 88 1.81 -14.60 8.13
CA ASN A 88 0.95 -13.92 7.18
C ASN A 88 0.82 -12.42 7.52
N SER A 89 0.80 -11.60 6.48
CA SER A 89 0.58 -10.15 6.51
C SER A 89 0.56 -9.65 5.06
N GLY A 90 0.41 -8.35 4.88
CA GLY A 90 0.30 -7.71 3.59
C GLY A 90 0.33 -6.20 3.74
N VAL A 91 0.53 -5.54 2.61
CA VAL A 91 0.18 -4.12 2.46
C VAL A 91 -0.94 -4.01 1.43
N PHE A 92 -2.05 -3.41 1.83
CA PHE A 92 -3.10 -3.02 0.91
C PHE A 92 -2.76 -1.67 0.31
N VAL A 93 -2.88 -1.57 -1.01
CA VAL A 93 -2.89 -0.31 -1.74
C VAL A 93 -4.28 -0.04 -2.30
N TRP A 94 -4.60 1.23 -2.53
CA TRP A 94 -5.92 1.67 -3.01
C TRP A 94 -7.06 1.08 -2.15
N SER A 95 -6.85 1.03 -0.84
CA SER A 95 -7.81 0.45 0.10
C SER A 95 -8.92 1.43 0.44
N GLU A 96 -10.11 0.90 0.73
CA GLU A 96 -11.22 1.67 1.30
C GLU A 96 -10.97 2.07 2.77
N GLY A 97 -9.94 1.53 3.42
CA GLY A 97 -9.47 1.96 4.75
C GLY A 97 -10.35 1.52 5.92
N GLN A 98 -11.45 0.82 5.67
CA GLN A 98 -12.33 0.24 6.69
C GLN A 98 -12.70 -1.20 6.29
N PRO A 99 -12.85 -2.12 7.27
CA PRO A 99 -13.36 -3.45 6.99
C PRO A 99 -14.82 -3.37 6.51
N PRO A 100 -15.24 -4.32 5.66
CA PRO A 100 -16.66 -4.49 5.34
C PRO A 100 -17.43 -4.94 6.59
N ALA A 101 -18.76 -4.97 6.51
CA ALA A 101 -19.62 -5.42 7.60
C ALA A 101 -19.35 -6.87 8.07
N LYS A 102 -18.71 -7.69 7.23
CA LYS A 102 -18.32 -9.07 7.53
C LYS A 102 -16.85 -9.29 7.18
N GLY A 103 -16.02 -9.51 8.19
CA GLY A 103 -14.60 -9.79 8.05
C GLY A 103 -13.71 -8.64 8.52
N PRO A 104 -12.44 -8.90 8.88
CA PRO A 104 -11.57 -7.91 9.49
C PRO A 104 -10.70 -7.12 8.50
N LEU A 105 -10.64 -7.52 7.23
CA LEU A 105 -9.74 -6.91 6.24
C LEU A 105 -10.53 -6.00 5.31
N PRO A 106 -9.98 -4.83 4.91
CA PRO A 106 -10.67 -3.90 4.05
C PRO A 106 -10.71 -4.38 2.59
N LYS A 107 -11.55 -3.74 1.77
CA LYS A 107 -11.42 -3.81 0.31
C LYS A 107 -10.16 -3.05 -0.12
N GLY A 108 -9.41 -3.61 -1.06
CA GLY A 108 -8.15 -3.04 -1.55
C GLY A 108 -7.36 -4.02 -2.41
N MET A 109 -6.29 -3.54 -3.04
CA MET A 109 -5.35 -4.37 -3.77
C MET A 109 -4.28 -4.82 -2.78
N GLU A 110 -4.23 -6.12 -2.49
CA GLU A 110 -3.29 -6.66 -1.52
C GLU A 110 -1.98 -7.04 -2.20
N VAL A 111 -0.89 -6.56 -1.61
CA VAL A 111 0.48 -7.01 -1.91
C VAL A 111 0.89 -7.96 -0.80
N GLN A 112 0.75 -9.25 -1.08
CA GLN A 112 0.87 -10.33 -0.11
C GLN A 112 2.30 -10.45 0.45
N MET A 113 2.42 -10.60 1.78
CA MET A 113 3.67 -10.81 2.51
C MET A 113 3.57 -12.13 3.28
N LEU A 114 3.58 -13.24 2.56
CA LEU A 114 3.48 -14.58 3.12
C LEU A 114 4.88 -15.20 3.30
N GLU A 115 5.14 -15.82 4.46
CA GLU A 115 6.41 -16.50 4.74
C GLU A 115 6.53 -17.82 3.95
N LEU A 116 7.76 -18.20 3.56
CA LEU A 116 8.04 -19.26 2.59
C LEU A 116 7.55 -20.66 3.00
N GLU A 117 7.40 -20.95 4.29
CA GLU A 117 6.89 -22.23 4.77
C GLU A 117 5.36 -22.31 4.78
N TRP A 118 4.65 -21.19 4.58
CA TRP A 118 3.19 -21.15 4.64
C TRP A 118 2.50 -22.22 3.77
N PRO A 119 2.91 -22.47 2.51
CA PRO A 119 2.24 -23.48 1.68
C PRO A 119 2.38 -24.90 2.22
N LYS A 120 3.47 -25.20 2.92
CA LYS A 120 3.72 -26.50 3.57
C LYS A 120 2.96 -26.64 4.87
N LEU A 121 2.86 -25.55 5.64
CA LEU A 121 2.17 -25.51 6.92
C LEU A 121 0.64 -25.43 6.78
N ASN A 122 0.15 -25.04 5.60
CA ASN A 122 -1.27 -24.96 5.27
C ASN A 122 -1.56 -25.83 4.03
N PRO A 123 -1.36 -27.17 4.10
CA PRO A 123 -1.50 -28.04 2.94
C PRO A 123 -2.94 -28.08 2.41
N GLU A 124 -3.09 -28.61 1.21
CA GLU A 124 -4.38 -29.02 0.68
C GLU A 124 -4.97 -30.19 1.49
N ALA A 125 -6.25 -30.52 1.26
CA ALA A 125 -6.94 -31.59 1.99
C ALA A 125 -6.31 -32.98 1.80
N ASP A 126 -5.55 -33.19 0.72
CA ASP A 126 -4.79 -34.41 0.44
C ASP A 126 -3.40 -34.44 1.09
N GLY A 127 -3.05 -33.39 1.85
CA GLY A 127 -1.79 -33.25 2.55
C GLY A 127 -0.64 -32.70 1.70
N GLN A 128 -0.85 -32.43 0.40
CA GLN A 128 0.18 -31.81 -0.43
C GLN A 128 0.35 -30.33 -0.09
N PRO A 129 1.59 -29.79 -0.14
CA PRO A 129 1.80 -28.36 0.01
C PRO A 129 0.98 -27.57 -1.02
N ARG A 130 0.47 -26.42 -0.61
CA ARG A 130 -0.16 -25.47 -1.55
C ARG A 130 0.84 -25.00 -2.60
N HIS A 131 0.29 -24.50 -3.70
CA HIS A 131 1.08 -23.97 -4.80
C HIS A 131 2.11 -22.91 -4.30
N PRO A 132 3.37 -22.93 -4.75
CA PRO A 132 4.38 -21.97 -4.28
C PRO A 132 4.02 -20.52 -4.61
N GLY A 133 3.21 -20.29 -5.64
CA GLY A 133 2.75 -18.94 -6.02
C GLY A 133 1.91 -18.19 -4.98
N PHE A 134 1.51 -18.82 -3.86
CA PHE A 134 0.93 -18.10 -2.72
C PHE A 134 1.96 -17.22 -1.97
N VAL A 135 3.23 -17.63 -1.97
CA VAL A 135 4.32 -16.85 -1.34
C VAL A 135 5.04 -16.00 -2.36
N SER A 136 5.95 -15.15 -1.88
CA SER A 136 6.75 -14.26 -2.73
C SER A 136 5.91 -13.27 -3.55
N GLY A 137 5.01 -12.53 -2.89
CA GLY A 137 4.42 -11.33 -3.45
C GLY A 137 3.29 -11.56 -4.45
N GLU A 138 2.38 -12.47 -4.13
CA GLU A 138 1.13 -12.57 -4.86
C GLU A 138 0.35 -11.24 -4.79
N LEU A 139 -0.26 -10.84 -5.90
CA LEU A 139 -1.11 -9.66 -5.99
C LEU A 139 -2.54 -10.10 -6.22
N PHE A 140 -3.49 -9.51 -5.50
CA PHE A 140 -4.91 -9.78 -5.72
C PHE A 140 -5.82 -8.69 -5.15
N GLY A 141 -7.02 -8.60 -5.72
CA GLY A 141 -8.08 -7.76 -5.15
C GLY A 141 -8.76 -8.46 -3.97
N ALA A 142 -8.72 -7.82 -2.80
CA ALA A 142 -9.38 -8.28 -1.59
C ALA A 142 -10.76 -7.64 -1.44
N ASN A 143 -11.70 -8.39 -0.83
CA ASN A 143 -13.06 -7.97 -0.51
C ASN A 143 -13.80 -7.26 -1.66
N GLY A 144 -13.69 -7.81 -2.87
CA GLY A 144 -14.43 -7.33 -4.05
C GLY A 144 -13.74 -6.25 -4.86
N LEU A 145 -12.50 -5.86 -4.53
CA LEU A 145 -11.66 -5.19 -5.53
C LEU A 145 -11.39 -6.16 -6.68
N THR A 146 -11.43 -5.66 -7.91
CA THR A 146 -11.18 -6.43 -9.12
C THR A 146 -10.01 -5.82 -9.88
N ALA A 147 -9.24 -6.67 -10.56
CA ALA A 147 -8.14 -6.30 -11.44
C ALA A 147 -7.80 -7.49 -12.35
N THR A 148 -7.07 -7.22 -13.43
CA THR A 148 -6.61 -8.24 -14.36
C THR A 148 -5.17 -8.66 -14.03
N PRO A 149 -4.89 -9.95 -13.75
CA PRO A 149 -3.54 -10.41 -13.44
C PRO A 149 -2.63 -10.41 -14.67
N ASP A 150 -1.33 -10.15 -14.47
CA ASP A 150 -0.31 -10.34 -15.52
C ASP A 150 0.13 -11.81 -15.60
N HIS A 151 0.21 -12.51 -14.46
CA HIS A 151 0.61 -13.92 -14.37
C HIS A 151 -0.40 -14.72 -13.53
N PRO A 152 -1.49 -15.19 -14.15
CA PRO A 152 -2.67 -15.66 -13.42
C PRO A 152 -2.45 -16.95 -12.62
N ARG A 153 -2.94 -16.93 -11.38
CA ARG A 153 -3.29 -18.08 -10.56
C ARG A 153 -4.75 -17.91 -10.12
N GLY A 154 -5.67 -18.15 -11.06
CA GLY A 154 -7.06 -17.68 -10.94
C GLY A 154 -7.13 -16.17 -11.13
N GLU A 155 -7.88 -15.48 -10.27
CA GLU A 155 -7.99 -14.01 -10.27
C GLU A 155 -6.77 -13.31 -9.65
N ARG A 156 -5.87 -14.07 -9.03
CA ARG A 156 -4.64 -13.58 -8.42
C ARG A 156 -3.50 -13.59 -9.43
N SER A 157 -2.51 -12.72 -9.26
CA SER A 157 -1.28 -12.73 -10.04
C SER A 157 -0.12 -13.21 -9.18
N MET A 158 0.62 -14.23 -9.64
CA MET A 158 1.79 -14.76 -8.95
C MET A 158 3.10 -14.24 -9.54
N SER A 159 4.19 -14.31 -8.77
CA SER A 159 5.51 -13.88 -9.26
C SER A 159 6.07 -14.84 -10.32
N THR A 160 6.74 -14.29 -11.34
CA THR A 160 7.52 -15.09 -12.32
C THR A 160 8.79 -15.67 -11.75
N GLU A 161 9.29 -15.08 -10.66
CA GLU A 161 10.47 -15.51 -9.97
C GLU A 161 10.28 -15.35 -8.46
N MET A 162 10.54 -16.41 -7.71
CA MET A 162 10.45 -16.42 -6.26
C MET A 162 11.69 -15.76 -5.68
N ARG A 163 11.53 -14.59 -5.07
CA ARG A 163 12.65 -13.76 -4.58
C ARG A 163 12.56 -13.40 -3.11
N CYS A 164 11.45 -13.70 -2.44
CA CYS A 164 11.36 -13.52 -0.98
C CYS A 164 12.34 -14.45 -0.25
N LYS A 165 12.89 -13.94 0.84
CA LYS A 165 13.71 -14.63 1.82
C LYS A 165 12.84 -15.12 2.97
N GLY A 166 13.35 -16.10 3.72
CA GLY A 166 12.61 -16.77 4.78
C GLY A 166 12.51 -15.96 6.06
N LYS A 167 11.90 -16.58 7.07
CA LYS A 167 11.79 -16.08 8.45
C LYS A 167 13.09 -15.42 8.95
N GLY A 168 12.96 -14.21 9.50
CA GLY A 168 14.03 -13.43 10.12
C GLY A 168 14.84 -12.58 9.13
N GLU A 169 14.72 -12.83 7.83
CA GLU A 169 15.44 -12.11 6.79
C GLU A 169 14.62 -10.95 6.21
N TRP A 170 15.29 -9.82 5.95
CA TRP A 170 14.65 -8.65 5.35
C TRP A 170 14.39 -8.84 3.86
N ASN A 171 13.14 -8.59 3.49
CA ASN A 171 12.66 -8.44 2.12
C ASN A 171 12.38 -6.98 1.82
N THR A 172 12.72 -6.53 0.61
CA THR A 172 12.38 -5.19 0.11
C THR A 172 11.35 -5.33 -1.00
N TYR A 173 10.21 -4.67 -0.82
CA TYR A 173 9.24 -4.46 -1.89
C TYR A 173 9.37 -3.03 -2.44
N VAL A 174 9.32 -2.93 -3.76
CA VAL A 174 9.02 -1.68 -4.46
C VAL A 174 7.73 -1.90 -5.23
N VAL A 175 6.69 -1.14 -4.87
CA VAL A 175 5.35 -1.21 -5.46
C VAL A 175 5.13 0.06 -6.27
N VAL A 176 4.92 -0.10 -7.57
CA VAL A 176 4.64 1.01 -8.49
C VAL A 176 3.17 0.97 -8.84
N CYS A 177 2.44 2.02 -8.47
CA CYS A 177 1.01 2.17 -8.66
C CYS A 177 0.77 3.36 -9.58
N VAL A 178 0.24 3.13 -10.79
CA VAL A 178 -0.06 4.17 -11.78
C VAL A 178 -1.31 3.82 -12.54
N ASP A 179 -2.34 4.66 -12.48
CA ASP A 179 -3.57 4.58 -13.28
C ASP A 179 -4.24 3.19 -13.28
N GLY A 180 -4.29 2.56 -12.10
CA GLY A 180 -4.87 1.23 -11.92
C GLY A 180 -3.98 0.06 -12.38
N VAL A 181 -2.72 0.34 -12.72
CA VAL A 181 -1.65 -0.63 -12.91
C VAL A 181 -0.79 -0.69 -11.65
N ILE A 182 -0.55 -1.91 -11.16
CA ILE A 182 0.38 -2.20 -10.08
C ILE A 182 1.50 -3.10 -10.61
N LYS A 183 2.75 -2.74 -10.30
CA LYS A 183 3.93 -3.60 -10.50
C LYS A 183 4.65 -3.81 -9.19
N LEU A 184 5.04 -5.06 -8.93
CA LEU A 184 5.78 -5.45 -7.74
C LEU A 184 7.20 -5.86 -8.12
N SER A 185 8.17 -5.19 -7.49
CA SER A 185 9.55 -5.64 -7.42
C SER A 185 9.87 -6.20 -6.05
N ILE A 186 10.52 -7.36 -6.03
CA ILE A 186 10.96 -8.07 -4.82
C ILE A 186 12.47 -8.19 -4.87
N ASN A 187 13.15 -7.66 -3.85
CA ASN A 187 14.61 -7.75 -3.70
C ASN A 187 15.35 -7.38 -5.00
N GLY A 188 14.96 -6.23 -5.57
CA GLY A 188 15.61 -5.60 -6.72
C GLY A 188 15.17 -6.05 -8.11
N LYS A 189 14.09 -6.83 -8.25
CA LYS A 189 13.58 -7.27 -9.56
C LYS A 189 12.05 -7.23 -9.62
N PHE A 190 11.50 -6.63 -10.67
CA PHE A 190 10.08 -6.74 -10.99
C PHE A 190 9.72 -8.17 -11.38
N VAL A 191 8.76 -8.76 -10.67
CA VAL A 191 8.38 -10.17 -10.81
C VAL A 191 6.88 -10.36 -11.00
N ASN A 192 6.06 -9.35 -10.71
CA ASN A 192 4.61 -9.48 -10.73
C ASN A 192 3.91 -8.16 -11.05
N GLY A 193 2.64 -8.23 -11.46
CA GLY A 193 1.81 -7.07 -11.70
C GLY A 193 0.33 -7.41 -11.93
N MET A 194 -0.50 -6.39 -11.84
CA MET A 194 -1.91 -6.41 -12.25
C MET A 194 -2.27 -5.08 -12.90
N ARG A 195 -3.36 -5.07 -13.67
CA ARG A 195 -3.87 -3.89 -14.38
C ARG A 195 -5.38 -3.76 -14.23
N GLU A 196 -5.92 -2.63 -14.68
CA GLU A 196 -7.36 -2.38 -14.71
C GLU A 196 -8.02 -2.48 -13.33
N ALA A 197 -7.31 -2.08 -12.28
CA ALA A 197 -7.86 -2.07 -10.93
C ALA A 197 -9.14 -1.20 -10.86
N SER A 198 -10.17 -1.72 -10.19
CA SER A 198 -11.45 -1.03 -10.02
C SER A 198 -11.38 0.10 -9.00
N VAL A 199 -10.40 0.09 -8.09
CA VAL A 199 -10.04 1.22 -7.23
C VAL A 199 -8.61 1.65 -7.57
N ARG A 200 -8.41 2.96 -7.75
CA ARG A 200 -7.15 3.57 -8.21
C ARG A 200 -6.66 4.68 -7.29
N LYS A 201 -7.49 5.10 -6.33
CA LYS A 201 -7.14 6.03 -5.28
C LYS A 201 -7.71 5.55 -3.96
N GLY A 202 -6.87 5.41 -2.94
CA GLY A 202 -7.30 4.92 -1.64
C GLY A 202 -6.18 4.88 -0.62
N TYR A 203 -6.46 4.38 0.57
CA TYR A 203 -5.50 4.32 1.66
C TYR A 203 -4.44 3.23 1.43
N LEU A 204 -3.29 3.40 2.09
CA LEU A 204 -2.39 2.28 2.37
C LEU A 204 -2.83 1.65 3.69
N CYS A 205 -2.92 0.32 3.76
CA CYS A 205 -3.19 -0.38 5.01
C CYS A 205 -2.13 -1.44 5.26
N LEU A 206 -1.55 -1.47 6.47
CA LEU A 206 -0.69 -2.57 6.91
C LEU A 206 -1.53 -3.58 7.66
N GLU A 207 -1.33 -4.85 7.32
CA GLU A 207 -2.10 -5.96 7.83
C GLU A 207 -1.48 -6.60 9.07
N SER A 208 -2.33 -6.85 10.06
CA SER A 208 -2.07 -7.71 11.19
C SER A 208 -2.75 -9.06 10.93
N GLU A 209 -2.01 -10.15 10.71
CA GLU A 209 -2.60 -11.47 10.46
C GLU A 209 -1.82 -12.66 11.07
N GLY A 210 -2.14 -12.99 12.32
CA GLY A 210 -1.81 -14.26 12.96
C GLY A 210 -0.40 -14.37 13.57
N SER A 211 0.60 -13.67 13.05
CA SER A 211 1.99 -13.75 13.53
C SER A 211 2.74 -12.42 13.54
N GLU A 212 3.84 -12.39 14.30
CA GLU A 212 4.69 -11.20 14.39
C GLU A 212 5.44 -10.91 13.08
N ILE A 213 5.30 -9.67 12.60
CA ILE A 213 5.99 -9.11 11.43
C ILE A 213 6.62 -7.76 11.79
N HIS A 214 7.82 -7.53 11.28
CA HIS A 214 8.54 -6.27 11.46
C HIS A 214 8.60 -5.52 10.14
N PHE A 215 8.43 -4.21 10.22
CA PHE A 215 8.58 -3.28 9.10
C PHE A 215 9.64 -2.22 9.39
N ARG A 216 10.28 -1.75 8.33
CA ARG A 216 11.10 -0.54 8.33
C ARG A 216 11.10 0.11 6.95
N LYS A 217 11.63 1.33 6.87
CA LYS A 217 11.82 2.06 5.61
C LYS A 217 10.54 2.10 4.76
N ILE A 218 9.42 2.38 5.42
CA ILE A 218 8.14 2.58 4.74
C ILE A 218 8.16 4.01 4.21
N ARG A 219 8.33 4.17 2.90
CA ARG A 219 8.44 5.49 2.27
C ARG A 219 7.78 5.48 0.91
N LEU A 220 7.20 6.61 0.56
CA LEU A 220 6.42 6.76 -0.66
C LEU A 220 6.81 8.02 -1.41
N MET A 221 6.93 7.90 -2.73
CA MET A 221 7.01 9.01 -3.65
C MET A 221 5.67 9.15 -4.34
N GLU A 222 4.96 10.24 -4.07
CA GLU A 222 3.75 10.58 -4.81
C GLU A 222 4.14 10.98 -6.23
N LEU A 223 3.41 10.43 -7.19
CA LEU A 223 3.51 10.80 -8.60
C LEU A 223 2.36 11.74 -8.94
N PRO A 224 2.43 12.49 -10.06
CA PRO A 224 1.30 13.27 -10.53
C PRO A 224 0.01 12.44 -10.55
N GLY A 225 -1.05 13.02 -10.02
CA GLY A 225 -2.37 12.39 -9.98
C GLY A 225 -2.85 12.00 -11.37
N GLY A 226 -3.68 10.97 -11.41
CA GLY A 226 -4.34 10.49 -12.61
C GLY A 226 -5.74 11.07 -12.74
N ASN A 227 -6.53 10.44 -13.61
CA ASN A 227 -7.95 10.77 -13.81
C ASN A 227 -8.86 9.75 -13.09
N ALA A 228 -8.49 9.26 -11.90
CA ALA A 228 -9.36 8.36 -11.14
C ALA A 228 -10.73 9.01 -10.95
N THR A 229 -11.79 8.32 -11.38
CA THR A 229 -13.15 8.81 -11.19
C THR A 229 -13.57 8.68 -9.73
N SER A 230 -14.72 9.28 -9.38
CA SER A 230 -15.33 9.11 -8.06
C SER A 230 -15.58 7.63 -7.73
N GLU A 231 -15.98 6.83 -8.72
CA GLU A 231 -16.23 5.39 -8.59
C GLU A 231 -14.93 4.58 -8.40
N GLN A 232 -13.80 5.11 -8.87
CA GLN A 232 -12.47 4.52 -8.72
C GLN A 232 -11.73 5.04 -7.48
N THR A 233 -12.37 5.90 -6.69
CA THR A 233 -11.81 6.50 -5.48
C THR A 233 -12.47 5.88 -4.25
N ALA A 234 -11.66 5.41 -3.32
CA ALA A 234 -12.11 4.93 -2.03
C ALA A 234 -12.92 6.02 -1.29
N PRO A 235 -13.94 5.64 -0.50
CA PRO A 235 -14.64 6.60 0.36
C PRO A 235 -13.67 7.24 1.35
N VAL A 236 -13.89 8.53 1.64
CA VAL A 236 -13.14 9.22 2.69
C VAL A 236 -13.65 8.73 4.04
N VAL A 237 -12.72 8.35 4.91
CA VAL A 237 -13.00 7.84 6.25
C VAL A 237 -12.50 8.86 7.26
N GLU A 238 -13.41 9.36 8.10
CA GLU A 238 -13.08 10.26 9.20
C GLU A 238 -12.11 9.58 10.19
N LYS A 239 -11.26 10.38 10.84
CA LYS A 239 -10.30 9.89 11.83
C LYS A 239 -11.00 9.59 13.14
#